data_AF-A0A6I4I8J9-F1
#
_entry.id   AF-A0A6I4I8J9-F1
#
_cell.length_a   1.000
_cell.length_b   1.000
_cell.length_c   1.000
_cell.angle_alpha   90.00
_cell.angle_beta   90.00
_cell.angle_gamma   90.00
#
_symmetry.space_group_name_H-M   'P 1'
#
loop_
_entity.id
_entity.type
_entity.pdbx_description
1 polymer ?
#
loop_
_entity_poly.entity_id
_entity_poly.type
_entity_poly.pdbx_seq_one_letter_code
_entity_poly.pdbx_strand_id
1 'polypeptide(L)'
;MKSEFILRGLAIAAGTLLAQFATAQVKDTSYAAVANKRALNIVEQLKLKSPSKQNRVTTLVAAQYVGLNNLQNLRDKELKAAATDTVRVRVIKSKTAEATAKLHKAYITKLYAQLTREQVDAVKDGMTYNTVPLTYANYLLMLPYLTEAQQTQIKNYLIEAREFAIDGGTAKEKQQWFGKYKGKIANYLAGEGYNLKKEGDDWAKRRDTTSQDAAIKRANEVIATLNLDASNKAKNLTIYNLVALQYQKIIEFNNQRNDKLKRLKDSMTLSKTEFKKADNSTWLEMKTGLEKQRNAFTQKLSPILSAKELEHLKNAMTNNGLIVEYEHFIALLPNLKADEKKQVHAYLSEARDNAMDVLTKREINQWFAKFRGRANNYLAGKGYNLRKATEELELKTGKPQ
;
A
#
# COMPACT_ATOMS: atom_id res chain seq x y z
N MET A 1 -61.67 10.15 -7.18
CA MET A 1 -62.83 10.10 -8.08
C MET A 1 -63.07 11.53 -8.57
N LYS A 2 -62.86 11.79 -9.89
CA LYS A 2 -63.19 13.01 -10.67
C LYS A 2 -62.34 14.26 -10.32
N SER A 3 -61.88 15.14 -11.21
CA SER A 3 -61.84 15.34 -12.69
C SER A 3 -61.12 16.69 -12.87
N GLU A 4 -60.00 16.83 -13.58
CA GLU A 4 -59.83 17.08 -15.03
C GLU A 4 -60.42 18.38 -15.64
N PHE A 5 -59.56 19.09 -16.41
CA PHE A 5 -59.82 19.96 -17.59
C PHE A 5 -60.36 21.41 -17.34
N ILE A 6 -60.00 22.54 -18.00
CA ILE A 6 -59.59 22.97 -19.39
C ILE A 6 -58.91 24.37 -19.26
N LEU A 7 -57.73 24.70 -19.82
CA LEU A 7 -57.29 25.02 -21.20
C LEU A 7 -57.65 26.44 -21.75
N ARG A 8 -56.59 27.11 -22.30
CA ARG A 8 -56.51 28.02 -23.47
C ARG A 8 -56.32 29.54 -23.27
N GLY A 9 -55.20 30.00 -23.83
CA GLY A 9 -54.97 31.35 -24.36
C GLY A 9 -53.78 31.31 -25.33
N LEU A 10 -54.07 31.11 -26.62
CA LEU A 10 -53.14 31.09 -27.76
C LEU A 10 -52.97 32.52 -28.29
N ALA A 11 -51.75 32.91 -28.69
CA ALA A 11 -51.55 33.98 -29.68
C ALA A 11 -50.41 33.58 -30.64
N ILE A 12 -50.75 33.53 -31.93
CA ILE A 12 -49.91 33.23 -33.09
C ILE A 12 -49.69 34.53 -33.88
N ALA A 13 -48.45 34.78 -34.31
CA ALA A 13 -48.08 35.48 -35.56
C ALA A 13 -46.59 35.13 -35.81
N ALA A 14 -46.16 34.27 -36.73
CA ALA A 14 -46.31 34.17 -38.20
C ALA A 14 -45.34 35.06 -39.00
N GLY A 15 -44.32 34.40 -39.59
CA GLY A 15 -43.60 34.78 -40.82
C GLY A 15 -42.19 35.35 -40.63
N THR A 16 -41.13 34.99 -41.37
CA THR A 16 -40.88 33.97 -42.42
C THR A 16 -39.35 33.80 -42.55
N LEU A 17 -38.93 32.64 -43.06
CA LEU A 17 -37.58 32.17 -43.40
C LEU A 17 -36.53 33.21 -43.85
N LEU A 18 -35.26 32.95 -43.48
CA LEU A 18 -34.14 32.86 -44.42
C LEU A 18 -32.95 32.04 -43.83
N ALA A 19 -32.56 31.02 -44.59
CA ALA A 19 -31.22 30.48 -44.79
C ALA A 19 -30.45 29.81 -43.62
N GLN A 20 -30.49 28.47 -43.66
CA GLN A 20 -29.34 27.55 -43.57
C GLN A 20 -27.98 28.13 -43.15
N PHE A 21 -27.56 27.80 -41.93
CA PHE A 21 -26.24 27.21 -41.70
C PHE A 21 -26.39 26.01 -40.75
N ALA A 22 -26.98 24.94 -41.28
CA ALA A 22 -26.70 23.62 -40.73
C ALA A 22 -25.24 23.31 -41.10
N THR A 23 -24.29 23.70 -40.24
CA THR A 23 -22.97 23.09 -40.27
C THR A 23 -23.20 21.61 -39.99
N ALA A 24 -23.17 20.79 -41.03
CA ALA A 24 -23.05 19.37 -40.90
C ALA A 24 -21.83 19.10 -40.00
N GLN A 25 -22.08 18.78 -38.73
CA GLN A 25 -21.11 18.05 -37.94
C GLN A 25 -20.96 16.70 -38.62
N VAL A 26 -19.99 16.60 -39.51
CA VAL A 26 -19.37 15.33 -39.83
C VAL A 26 -18.89 14.78 -38.50
N LYS A 27 -19.66 13.84 -37.93
CA LYS A 27 -19.14 12.94 -36.91
C LYS A 27 -17.92 12.32 -37.54
N ASP A 28 -16.73 12.76 -37.13
CA ASP A 28 -15.48 12.12 -37.52
C ASP A 28 -15.51 10.69 -36.94
N THR A 29 -15.95 9.74 -37.77
CA THR A 29 -16.11 8.32 -37.48
C THR A 29 -14.78 7.56 -37.58
N SER A 30 -13.67 8.27 -37.79
CA SER A 30 -12.35 7.65 -37.88
C SER A 30 -11.75 7.37 -36.50
N TYR A 31 -11.00 6.28 -36.37
CA TYR A 31 -10.23 5.97 -35.16
C TYR A 31 -9.28 7.12 -34.74
N ALA A 32 -8.92 8.02 -35.65
CA ALA A 32 -8.06 9.17 -35.39
C ALA A 32 -8.64 10.13 -34.35
N ALA A 33 -9.95 10.41 -34.37
CA ALA A 33 -10.59 11.26 -33.35
C ALA A 33 -10.50 10.64 -31.94
N VAL A 34 -10.71 9.32 -31.85
CA VAL A 34 -10.56 8.56 -30.59
C VAL A 34 -9.11 8.56 -30.11
N ALA A 35 -8.16 8.34 -31.02
CA ALA A 35 -6.73 8.38 -30.73
C ALA A 35 -6.29 9.76 -30.23
N ASN A 36 -6.77 10.83 -30.85
CA ASN A 36 -6.47 12.20 -30.45
C ASN A 36 -6.99 12.51 -29.05
N LYS A 37 -8.25 12.14 -28.74
CA LYS A 37 -8.80 12.32 -27.38
C LYS A 37 -8.00 11.57 -26.33
N ARG A 38 -7.60 10.32 -26.62
CA ARG A 38 -6.76 9.52 -25.70
C ARG A 38 -5.39 10.15 -25.50
N ALA A 39 -4.75 10.59 -26.58
CA ALA A 39 -3.46 11.25 -26.54
C ALA A 39 -3.53 12.55 -25.72
N LEU A 40 -4.55 13.38 -25.95
CA LEU A 40 -4.74 14.64 -25.22
C LEU A 40 -4.84 14.39 -23.71
N ASN A 41 -5.70 13.45 -23.29
CA ASN A 41 -5.86 13.10 -21.89
C ASN A 41 -4.55 12.66 -21.22
N ILE A 42 -3.66 11.98 -21.95
CA ILE A 42 -2.34 11.56 -21.45
C ILE A 42 -1.41 12.77 -21.32
N VAL A 43 -1.32 13.59 -22.37
CA VAL A 43 -0.35 14.70 -22.43
C VAL A 43 -0.73 15.83 -21.48
N GLU A 44 -2.01 16.07 -21.23
CA GLU A 44 -2.48 17.04 -20.22
C GLU A 44 -1.93 16.73 -18.81
N GLN A 45 -1.75 15.45 -18.46
CA GLN A 45 -1.19 15.05 -17.16
C GLN A 45 0.29 15.44 -17.01
N LEU A 46 1.00 15.68 -18.12
CA LEU A 46 2.39 16.12 -18.10
C LEU A 46 2.54 17.60 -17.70
N LYS A 47 1.44 18.37 -17.70
CA LYS A 47 1.40 19.80 -17.33
C LYS A 47 2.49 20.61 -18.04
N LEU A 48 2.63 20.41 -19.35
CA LEU A 48 3.65 21.10 -20.15
C LEU A 48 3.36 22.60 -20.20
N LYS A 49 4.37 23.42 -19.91
CA LYS A 49 4.22 24.89 -19.90
C LYS A 49 3.93 25.50 -21.27
N SER A 50 4.31 24.83 -22.35
CA SER A 50 4.16 25.33 -23.73
C SER A 50 2.98 24.65 -24.42
N PRO A 51 1.91 25.39 -24.76
CA PRO A 51 0.76 24.84 -25.50
C PRO A 51 1.16 24.25 -26.86
N SER A 52 2.08 24.89 -27.58
CA SER A 52 2.61 24.39 -28.85
C SER A 52 3.33 23.04 -28.67
N LYS A 53 4.13 22.90 -27.61
CA LYS A 53 4.79 21.64 -27.26
C LYS A 53 3.77 20.56 -26.90
N GLN A 54 2.76 20.89 -26.10
CA GLN A 54 1.66 19.98 -25.77
C GLN A 54 0.95 19.48 -27.03
N ASN A 55 0.57 20.38 -27.95
CA ASN A 55 -0.07 19.99 -29.21
C ASN A 55 0.81 19.06 -30.05
N ARG A 56 2.11 19.37 -30.20
CA ARG A 56 3.05 18.50 -30.93
C ARG A 56 3.14 17.11 -30.31
N VAL A 57 3.26 17.02 -28.98
CA VAL A 57 3.32 15.72 -28.28
C VAL A 57 2.00 14.97 -28.41
N THR A 58 0.85 15.64 -28.27
CA THR A 58 -0.48 15.04 -28.49
C THR A 58 -0.59 14.45 -29.89
N THR A 59 -0.17 15.18 -30.93
CA THR A 59 -0.15 14.67 -32.31
C THR A 59 0.76 13.45 -32.46
N LEU A 60 1.95 13.44 -31.84
CA LEU A 60 2.86 12.30 -31.88
C LEU A 60 2.25 11.05 -31.24
N VAL A 61 1.64 11.19 -30.05
CA VAL A 61 0.99 10.08 -29.34
C VAL A 61 -0.23 9.57 -30.12
N ALA A 62 -1.04 10.47 -30.68
CA ALA A 62 -2.19 10.11 -31.50
C ALA A 62 -1.78 9.35 -32.77
N ALA A 63 -0.72 9.82 -33.45
CA ALA A 63 -0.17 9.15 -34.63
C ALA A 63 0.33 7.73 -34.31
N GLN A 64 0.93 7.52 -33.13
CA GLN A 64 1.35 6.19 -32.68
C GLN A 64 0.16 5.24 -32.53
N TYR A 65 -0.92 5.69 -31.87
CA TYR A 65 -2.15 4.89 -31.77
C TYR A 65 -2.70 4.50 -33.14
N VAL A 66 -2.81 5.48 -34.05
CA VAL A 66 -3.32 5.24 -35.42
C VAL A 66 -2.42 4.25 -36.17
N GLY A 67 -1.10 4.41 -36.09
CA GLY A 67 -0.14 3.52 -36.72
C GLY A 67 -0.26 2.07 -36.23
N LEU A 68 -0.33 1.86 -34.90
CA LEU A 68 -0.53 0.54 -34.31
C LEU A 68 -1.86 -0.09 -34.72
N ASN A 69 -2.95 0.68 -34.70
CA ASN A 69 -4.27 0.23 -35.12
C ASN A 69 -4.28 -0.22 -36.60
N ASN A 70 -3.64 0.55 -37.49
CA ASN A 70 -3.57 0.20 -38.90
C ASN A 70 -2.76 -1.09 -39.15
N LEU A 71 -1.61 -1.24 -38.49
CA LEU A 71 -0.80 -2.46 -38.58
C LEU A 71 -1.57 -3.70 -38.11
N GLN A 72 -2.34 -3.58 -37.02
CA GLN A 72 -3.12 -4.68 -36.48
C GLN A 72 -4.34 -5.03 -37.33
N ASN A 73 -5.06 -4.03 -37.83
CA ASN A 73 -6.19 -4.27 -38.73
C ASN A 73 -5.73 -5.00 -40.01
N LEU A 74 -4.56 -4.63 -40.54
CA LEU A 74 -3.96 -5.33 -41.67
C LEU A 74 -3.59 -6.77 -41.30
N ARG A 75 -2.86 -6.96 -40.20
CA ARG A 75 -2.47 -8.29 -39.68
C ARG A 75 -3.69 -9.19 -39.52
N ASP A 76 -4.73 -8.71 -38.86
CA ASP A 76 -5.91 -9.52 -38.54
C ASP A 76 -6.71 -9.89 -39.80
N LYS A 77 -6.76 -8.98 -40.79
CA LYS A 77 -7.32 -9.28 -42.12
C LYS A 77 -6.52 -10.38 -42.83
N GLU A 78 -5.20 -10.28 -42.84
CA GLU A 78 -4.32 -11.28 -43.48
C GLU A 78 -4.35 -12.63 -42.76
N LEU A 79 -4.39 -12.64 -41.43
CA LEU A 79 -4.48 -13.86 -40.63
C LEU A 79 -5.79 -14.61 -40.86
N LYS A 80 -6.92 -13.90 -40.99
CA LYS A 80 -8.21 -14.51 -41.36
C LYS A 80 -8.14 -15.21 -42.71
N ALA A 81 -7.43 -14.62 -43.69
CA ALA A 81 -7.25 -15.21 -45.01
C ALA A 81 -6.22 -16.37 -45.04
N ALA A 82 -5.42 -16.54 -43.99
CA ALA A 82 -4.36 -17.54 -43.89
C ALA A 82 -4.61 -18.60 -42.80
N ALA A 83 -5.85 -18.73 -42.30
CA ALA A 83 -6.17 -19.42 -41.05
C ALA A 83 -5.63 -20.87 -40.92
N THR A 84 -5.54 -21.61 -42.04
CA THR A 84 -5.06 -23.00 -42.08
C THR A 84 -3.58 -23.15 -42.47
N ASP A 85 -2.93 -22.07 -42.92
CA ASP A 85 -1.54 -22.06 -43.38
C ASP A 85 -0.61 -21.56 -42.27
N THR A 86 -0.04 -22.51 -41.52
CA THR A 86 0.82 -22.22 -40.37
C THR A 86 2.10 -21.46 -40.74
N VAL A 87 2.63 -21.67 -41.95
CA VAL A 87 3.83 -20.98 -42.45
C VAL A 87 3.48 -19.53 -42.76
N ARG A 88 2.40 -19.30 -43.52
CA ARG A 88 1.94 -17.95 -43.86
C ARG A 88 1.52 -17.17 -42.61
N VAL A 89 0.87 -17.80 -41.64
CA VAL A 89 0.56 -17.19 -40.33
C VAL A 89 1.83 -16.72 -39.62
N ARG A 90 2.90 -17.52 -39.63
CA ARG A 90 4.19 -17.14 -39.03
C ARG A 90 4.82 -15.95 -39.76
N VAL A 91 4.80 -15.96 -41.09
CA VAL A 91 5.32 -14.85 -41.92
C VAL A 91 4.56 -13.55 -41.66
N ILE A 92 3.23 -13.58 -41.62
CA ILE A 92 2.40 -12.40 -41.32
C ILE A 92 2.76 -11.84 -39.95
N LYS A 93 2.79 -12.68 -38.91
CA LYS A 93 3.16 -12.25 -37.54
C LYS A 93 4.56 -11.63 -37.49
N SER A 94 5.53 -12.24 -38.18
CA SER A 94 6.90 -11.72 -38.22
C SER A 94 7.00 -10.37 -38.92
N LYS A 95 6.33 -10.20 -40.07
CA LYS A 95 6.29 -8.93 -40.80
C LYS A 95 5.62 -7.83 -39.99
N THR A 96 4.49 -8.13 -39.33
CA THR A 96 3.84 -7.16 -38.46
C THR A 96 4.74 -6.78 -37.28
N ALA A 97 5.42 -7.74 -36.65
CA ALA A 97 6.35 -7.46 -35.55
C ALA A 97 7.50 -6.54 -35.98
N GLU A 98 8.09 -6.75 -37.16
CA GLU A 98 9.14 -5.90 -37.70
C GLU A 98 8.62 -4.46 -37.98
N ALA A 99 7.44 -4.34 -38.59
CA ALA A 99 6.82 -3.04 -38.85
C ALA A 99 6.48 -2.29 -37.54
N THR A 100 5.95 -2.99 -36.54
CA THR A 100 5.70 -2.45 -35.20
C THR A 100 6.98 -1.98 -34.54
N ALA A 101 8.07 -2.75 -34.61
CA ALA A 101 9.37 -2.36 -34.05
C ALA A 101 9.95 -1.10 -34.72
N LYS A 102 9.84 -0.99 -36.05
CA LYS A 102 10.23 0.23 -36.79
C LYS A 102 9.40 1.44 -36.35
N LEU A 103 8.08 1.28 -36.22
CA LEU A 103 7.18 2.31 -35.74
C LEU A 103 7.53 2.74 -34.30
N HIS A 104 7.74 1.78 -33.40
CA HIS A 104 8.15 2.01 -32.02
C HIS A 104 9.44 2.83 -31.93
N LYS A 105 10.50 2.39 -32.63
CA LYS A 105 11.80 3.10 -32.60
C LYS A 105 11.67 4.55 -33.05
N ALA A 106 10.92 4.79 -34.14
CA ALA A 106 10.67 6.15 -34.64
C ALA A 106 9.87 6.99 -33.62
N TYR A 107 8.84 6.39 -33.01
CA TYR A 107 8.01 7.05 -32.01
C TYR A 107 8.80 7.47 -30.77
N ILE A 108 9.58 6.55 -30.19
CA ILE A 108 10.39 6.82 -29.00
C ILE A 108 11.42 7.91 -29.28
N THR A 109 12.08 7.88 -30.45
CA THR A 109 13.02 8.93 -30.87
C THR A 109 12.35 10.29 -30.92
N LYS A 110 11.15 10.38 -31.54
CA LYS A 110 10.38 11.63 -31.62
C LYS A 110 9.91 12.13 -30.26
N LEU A 111 9.55 11.22 -29.34
CA LEU A 111 9.21 11.61 -27.97
C LEU A 111 10.41 12.22 -27.23
N TYR A 112 11.58 11.58 -27.26
CA TYR A 112 12.78 12.10 -26.60
C TYR A 112 13.28 13.43 -27.19
N ALA A 113 12.99 13.70 -28.46
CA ALA A 113 13.24 15.02 -29.04
C ALA A 113 12.36 16.13 -28.45
N GLN A 114 11.25 15.78 -27.79
CA GLN A 114 10.32 16.72 -27.19
C GLN A 114 10.35 16.68 -25.65
N LEU A 115 10.56 15.53 -25.04
CA LEU A 115 10.28 15.30 -23.62
C LEU A 115 11.53 14.86 -22.85
N THR A 116 11.57 15.14 -21.55
CA THR A 116 12.58 14.53 -20.66
C THR A 116 12.31 13.03 -20.49
N ARG A 117 13.28 12.29 -19.93
CA ARG A 117 13.11 10.85 -19.68
C ARG A 117 11.88 10.53 -18.85
N GLU A 118 11.65 11.29 -17.79
CA GLU A 118 10.54 11.12 -16.86
C GLU A 118 9.20 11.40 -17.55
N GLN A 119 9.16 12.42 -18.43
CA GLN A 119 7.98 12.74 -19.22
C GLN A 119 7.69 11.68 -20.29
N VAL A 120 8.73 11.10 -20.91
CA VAL A 120 8.57 9.94 -21.81
C VAL A 120 8.00 8.76 -21.04
N ASP A 121 8.54 8.44 -19.85
CA ASP A 121 8.02 7.37 -19.00
C ASP A 121 6.55 7.61 -18.63
N ALA A 122 6.17 8.85 -18.30
CA ALA A 122 4.78 9.21 -18.01
C ALA A 122 3.85 9.05 -19.23
N VAL A 123 4.32 9.34 -20.45
CA VAL A 123 3.56 9.03 -21.69
C VAL A 123 3.38 7.52 -21.83
N LYS A 124 4.44 6.73 -21.64
CA LYS A 124 4.38 5.26 -21.71
C LYS A 124 3.41 4.69 -20.67
N ASP A 125 3.43 5.22 -19.45
CA ASP A 125 2.49 4.86 -18.39
C ASP A 125 1.06 5.20 -18.78
N GLY A 126 0.81 6.43 -19.24
CA GLY A 126 -0.52 6.84 -19.72
C GLY A 126 -1.06 5.94 -20.84
N MET A 127 -0.20 5.58 -21.80
CA MET A 127 -0.57 4.68 -22.90
C MET A 127 -0.85 3.23 -22.43
N THR A 128 -0.39 2.86 -21.25
CA THR A 128 -0.52 1.52 -20.66
C THR A 128 -1.35 1.54 -19.37
N TYR A 129 -2.26 2.51 -19.24
CA TYR A 129 -3.21 2.62 -18.13
C TYR A 129 -2.55 2.75 -16.75
N ASN A 130 -1.36 3.35 -16.69
CA ASN A 130 -0.56 3.50 -15.48
C ASN A 130 -0.28 2.15 -14.78
N THR A 131 -0.22 1.05 -15.53
CA THR A 131 -0.13 -0.29 -14.94
C THR A 131 1.17 -0.48 -14.16
N VAL A 132 2.30 0.10 -14.61
CA VAL A 132 3.59 0.04 -13.89
C VAL A 132 3.49 0.68 -12.51
N PRO A 133 3.20 1.99 -12.37
CA PRO A 133 3.17 2.63 -11.06
C PRO A 133 2.11 2.03 -10.13
N LEU A 134 0.92 1.69 -10.66
CA LEU A 134 -0.15 1.09 -9.85
C LEU A 134 0.20 -0.31 -9.35
N THR A 135 0.74 -1.17 -10.23
CA THR A 135 1.13 -2.53 -9.85
C THR A 135 2.31 -2.52 -8.88
N TYR A 136 3.29 -1.64 -9.11
CA TYR A 136 4.44 -1.49 -8.22
C TYR A 136 4.03 -1.04 -6.82
N ALA A 137 3.16 -0.03 -6.71
CA ALA A 137 2.62 0.42 -5.43
C ALA A 137 1.88 -0.71 -4.68
N ASN A 138 1.11 -1.54 -5.39
CA ASN A 138 0.43 -2.70 -4.80
C ASN A 138 1.43 -3.74 -4.26
N TYR A 139 2.53 -4.01 -4.96
CA TYR A 139 3.58 -4.91 -4.43
C TYR A 139 4.20 -4.36 -3.14
N LEU A 140 4.45 -3.05 -3.06
CA LEU A 140 5.00 -2.43 -1.83
C LEU A 140 4.02 -2.46 -0.66
N LEU A 141 2.71 -2.38 -0.90
CA LEU A 141 1.69 -2.52 0.15
C LEU A 141 1.52 -3.99 0.58
N MET A 142 1.54 -4.92 -0.38
CA MET A 142 1.44 -6.35 -0.09
C MET A 142 2.66 -6.85 0.67
N LEU A 143 3.87 -6.43 0.25
CA LEU A 143 5.17 -6.87 0.78
C LEU A 143 6.01 -5.66 1.24
N PRO A 144 5.68 -5.04 2.39
CA PRO A 144 6.30 -3.77 2.81
C PRO A 144 7.78 -3.87 3.19
N TYR A 145 8.27 -5.07 3.44
CA TYR A 145 9.64 -5.35 3.86
C TYR A 145 10.54 -5.91 2.74
N LEU A 146 10.14 -5.75 1.46
CA LEU A 146 11.02 -6.04 0.32
C LEU A 146 12.33 -5.26 0.42
N THR A 147 13.45 -5.93 0.11
CA THR A 147 14.75 -5.27 -0.01
C THR A 147 14.78 -4.32 -1.21
N GLU A 148 15.73 -3.39 -1.24
CA GLU A 148 15.89 -2.47 -2.37
C GLU A 148 16.17 -3.20 -3.69
N ALA A 149 16.94 -4.29 -3.63
CA ALA A 149 17.22 -5.14 -4.79
C ALA A 149 15.93 -5.79 -5.32
N GLN A 150 15.10 -6.36 -4.44
CA GLN A 150 13.82 -6.97 -4.83
C GLN A 150 12.85 -5.93 -5.39
N GLN A 151 12.74 -4.77 -4.76
CA GLN A 151 11.94 -3.64 -5.25
C GLN A 151 12.38 -3.21 -6.66
N THR A 152 13.69 -3.05 -6.86
CA THR A 152 14.28 -2.69 -8.16
C THR A 152 13.97 -3.75 -9.21
N GLN A 153 14.12 -5.03 -8.87
CA GLN A 153 13.85 -6.13 -9.80
C GLN A 153 12.39 -6.19 -10.23
N ILE A 154 11.44 -6.02 -9.30
CA ILE A 154 10.01 -5.94 -9.60
C ILE A 154 9.75 -4.76 -10.55
N LYS A 155 10.30 -3.59 -10.24
CA LYS A 155 10.13 -2.39 -11.08
C LYS A 155 10.71 -2.60 -12.48
N ASN A 156 11.88 -3.22 -12.60
CA ASN A 156 12.51 -3.55 -13.89
C ASN A 156 11.62 -4.47 -14.73
N TYR A 157 11.06 -5.53 -14.15
CA TYR A 157 10.12 -6.41 -14.87
C TYR A 157 8.85 -5.69 -15.31
N LEU A 158 8.32 -4.78 -14.50
CA LEU A 158 7.15 -3.98 -14.89
C LEU A 158 7.48 -2.99 -16.02
N ILE A 159 8.66 -2.37 -15.99
CA ILE A 159 9.13 -1.49 -17.07
C ILE A 159 9.35 -2.29 -18.34
N GLU A 160 10.00 -3.45 -18.26
CA GLU A 160 10.19 -4.38 -19.39
C GLU A 160 8.83 -4.76 -20.01
N ALA A 161 7.84 -5.09 -19.18
CA ALA A 161 6.48 -5.37 -19.61
C ALA A 161 5.83 -4.19 -20.34
N ARG A 162 6.06 -2.96 -19.86
CA ARG A 162 5.51 -1.73 -20.45
C ARG A 162 6.04 -1.47 -21.85
N GLU A 163 7.31 -1.76 -22.11
CA GLU A 163 7.91 -1.62 -23.45
C GLU A 163 7.23 -2.54 -24.47
N PHE A 164 6.80 -3.74 -24.07
CA PHE A 164 5.99 -4.61 -24.94
C PHE A 164 4.52 -4.19 -24.99
N ALA A 165 3.95 -3.74 -23.87
CA ALA A 165 2.54 -3.39 -23.77
C ALA A 165 2.20 -2.11 -24.54
N ILE A 166 3.11 -1.12 -24.63
CA ILE A 166 2.82 0.12 -25.35
C ILE A 166 2.50 -0.09 -26.83
N ASP A 167 3.03 -1.17 -27.42
CA ASP A 167 2.81 -1.58 -28.80
C ASP A 167 1.58 -2.50 -28.97
N GLY A 168 0.95 -2.93 -27.87
CA GLY A 168 -0.35 -3.61 -27.90
C GLY A 168 -1.43 -2.64 -28.37
N GLY A 169 -2.32 -3.07 -29.26
CA GLY A 169 -3.33 -2.17 -29.84
C GLY A 169 -4.70 -2.33 -29.23
N THR A 170 -4.89 -3.40 -28.45
CA THR A 170 -6.06 -3.58 -27.58
C THR A 170 -5.69 -3.52 -26.10
N ALA A 171 -6.64 -3.16 -25.25
CA ALA A 171 -6.47 -3.24 -23.80
C ALA A 171 -6.15 -4.67 -23.34
N LYS A 172 -6.71 -5.69 -24.01
CA LYS A 172 -6.48 -7.10 -23.71
C LYS A 172 -5.01 -7.49 -23.95
N GLU A 173 -4.44 -7.15 -25.10
CA GLU A 173 -3.03 -7.42 -25.41
C GLU A 173 -2.09 -6.75 -24.40
N LYS A 174 -2.41 -5.51 -23.99
CA LYS A 174 -1.65 -4.79 -22.94
C LYS A 174 -1.66 -5.56 -21.62
N GLN A 175 -2.84 -5.97 -21.17
CA GLN A 175 -2.97 -6.73 -19.92
C GLN A 175 -2.29 -8.11 -20.01
N GLN A 176 -2.29 -8.76 -21.17
CA GLN A 176 -1.58 -10.03 -21.38
C GLN A 176 -0.06 -9.90 -21.16
N TRP A 177 0.56 -8.83 -21.68
CA TRP A 177 1.98 -8.56 -21.43
C TRP A 177 2.27 -8.36 -19.95
N PHE A 178 1.52 -7.49 -19.26
CA PHE A 178 1.69 -7.34 -17.81
C PHE A 178 1.39 -8.64 -17.04
N GLY A 179 0.43 -9.44 -17.48
CA GLY A 179 0.13 -10.76 -16.90
C GLY A 179 1.34 -11.71 -16.97
N LYS A 180 2.01 -11.79 -18.12
CA LYS A 180 3.24 -12.59 -18.29
C LYS A 180 4.33 -12.15 -17.30
N TYR A 181 4.55 -10.85 -17.16
CA TYR A 181 5.58 -10.33 -16.25
C TYR A 181 5.19 -10.41 -14.77
N LYS A 182 3.91 -10.33 -14.43
CA LYS A 182 3.42 -10.66 -13.07
C LYS A 182 3.72 -12.12 -12.73
N GLY A 183 3.62 -13.05 -13.69
CA GLY A 183 4.10 -14.42 -13.53
C GLY A 183 5.62 -14.51 -13.29
N LYS A 184 6.42 -13.76 -14.06
CA LYS A 184 7.89 -13.66 -13.87
C LYS A 184 8.25 -13.13 -12.48
N ILE A 185 7.56 -12.08 -12.01
CA ILE A 185 7.70 -11.52 -10.66
C ILE A 185 7.30 -12.56 -9.61
N ALA A 186 6.22 -13.29 -9.83
CA ALA A 186 5.77 -14.32 -8.89
C ALA A 186 6.81 -15.43 -8.71
N ASN A 187 7.39 -15.92 -9.81
CA ASN A 187 8.45 -16.92 -9.75
C ASN A 187 9.71 -16.39 -9.07
N TYR A 188 10.10 -15.14 -9.36
CA TYR A 188 11.22 -14.48 -8.70
C TYR A 188 11.00 -14.41 -7.18
N LEU A 189 9.86 -13.88 -6.74
CA LEU A 189 9.56 -13.75 -5.31
C LEU A 189 9.39 -15.10 -4.61
N ALA A 190 8.88 -16.13 -5.29
CA ALA A 190 8.87 -17.48 -4.76
C ALA A 190 10.29 -18.02 -4.52
N GLY A 191 11.22 -17.76 -5.45
CA GLY A 191 12.65 -18.08 -5.29
C GLY A 191 13.31 -17.34 -4.13
N GLU A 192 12.83 -16.13 -3.82
CA GLU A 192 13.25 -15.33 -2.66
C GLU A 192 12.57 -15.77 -1.34
N GLY A 193 11.74 -16.82 -1.35
CA GLY A 193 11.08 -17.38 -0.17
C GLY A 193 9.71 -16.79 0.17
N TYR A 194 9.12 -15.95 -0.69
CA TYR A 194 7.79 -15.40 -0.45
C TYR A 194 6.68 -16.37 -0.86
N ASN A 195 5.68 -16.54 0.03
CA ASN A 195 4.43 -17.19 -0.32
C ASN A 195 3.40 -16.14 -0.78
N LEU A 196 3.40 -15.81 -2.07
CA LEU A 196 2.53 -14.74 -2.60
C LEU A 196 1.03 -15.00 -2.45
N LYS A 197 0.61 -16.27 -2.41
CA LYS A 197 -0.80 -16.58 -2.15
C LYS A 197 -1.17 -16.13 -0.74
N LYS A 198 -0.39 -16.54 0.27
CA LYS A 198 -0.60 -16.14 1.66
C LYS A 198 -0.51 -14.62 1.82
N GLU A 199 0.52 -14.00 1.27
CA GLU A 199 0.73 -12.54 1.38
C GLU A 199 -0.42 -11.76 0.69
N GLY A 200 -0.94 -12.27 -0.43
CA GLY A 200 -2.12 -11.71 -1.08
C GLY A 200 -3.40 -11.83 -0.24
N ASP A 201 -3.64 -13.01 0.34
CA ASP A 201 -4.79 -13.26 1.22
C ASP A 201 -4.73 -12.38 2.48
N ASP A 202 -3.55 -12.25 3.11
CA ASP A 202 -3.35 -11.41 4.29
C ASP A 202 -3.47 -9.92 3.96
N TRP A 203 -2.97 -9.49 2.81
CA TRP A 203 -3.12 -8.11 2.33
C TRP A 203 -4.57 -7.76 1.99
N ALA A 204 -5.32 -8.70 1.40
CA ALA A 204 -6.75 -8.52 1.15
C ALA A 204 -7.51 -8.24 2.45
N LYS A 205 -7.21 -8.97 3.54
CA LYS A 205 -7.76 -8.70 4.87
C LYS A 205 -7.38 -7.30 5.38
N ARG A 206 -6.12 -6.88 5.20
CA ARG A 206 -5.69 -5.52 5.58
C ARG A 206 -6.44 -4.43 4.81
N ARG A 207 -6.84 -4.69 3.57
CA ARG A 207 -7.56 -3.70 2.76
C ARG A 207 -9.03 -3.59 3.12
N ASP A 208 -9.61 -4.64 3.68
CA ASP A 208 -10.95 -4.60 4.25
C ASP A 208 -10.91 -4.00 5.66
N THR A 209 -10.90 -2.67 5.74
CA THR A 209 -10.90 -1.93 7.00
C THR A 209 -12.20 -2.10 7.80
N THR A 210 -13.21 -2.77 7.25
CA THR A 210 -14.48 -3.08 7.93
C THR A 210 -14.48 -4.48 8.57
N SER A 211 -13.47 -5.30 8.26
CA SER A 211 -13.29 -6.65 8.82
C SER A 211 -13.33 -6.62 10.35
N GLN A 212 -13.99 -7.63 10.91
CA GLN A 212 -14.07 -7.83 12.35
C GLN A 212 -12.87 -8.58 12.93
N ASP A 213 -11.88 -8.92 12.10
CA ASP A 213 -10.61 -9.53 12.51
C ASP A 213 -9.92 -8.68 13.59
N ALA A 214 -9.39 -9.33 14.62
CA ALA A 214 -8.78 -8.66 15.75
C ALA A 214 -7.66 -7.69 15.34
N ALA A 215 -6.83 -8.06 14.37
CA ALA A 215 -5.76 -7.18 13.87
C ALA A 215 -6.29 -5.89 13.23
N ILE A 216 -7.39 -5.99 12.49
CA ILE A 216 -7.99 -4.86 11.77
C ILE A 216 -8.68 -3.92 12.76
N LYS A 217 -9.42 -4.46 13.73
CA LYS A 217 -10.02 -3.69 14.82
C LYS A 217 -8.96 -2.87 15.57
N ARG A 218 -7.88 -3.53 15.99
CA ARG A 218 -6.78 -2.86 16.69
C ARG A 218 -6.09 -1.80 15.84
N ALA A 219 -5.84 -2.08 14.56
CA ALA A 219 -5.27 -1.10 13.66
C ALA A 219 -6.17 0.14 13.51
N ASN A 220 -7.49 -0.06 13.33
CA ASN A 220 -8.46 1.03 13.23
C ASN A 220 -8.47 1.89 14.50
N GLU A 221 -8.54 1.25 15.68
CA GLU A 221 -8.48 1.94 16.99
C GLU A 221 -7.24 2.83 17.10
N VAL A 222 -6.07 2.27 16.80
CA VAL A 222 -4.80 3.00 16.89
C VAL A 222 -4.75 4.15 15.88
N ILE A 223 -5.08 3.90 14.61
CA ILE A 223 -4.99 4.90 13.55
C ILE A 223 -5.92 6.08 13.81
N ALA A 224 -7.10 5.84 14.39
CA ALA A 224 -8.04 6.89 14.78
C ALA A 224 -7.45 7.90 15.78
N THR A 225 -6.45 7.50 16.58
CA THR A 225 -5.81 8.39 17.58
C THR A 225 -4.69 9.25 17.01
N LEU A 226 -4.22 9.00 15.78
CA LEU A 226 -3.03 9.64 15.23
C LEU A 226 -3.29 10.98 14.56
N ASN A 227 -4.56 11.38 14.35
CA ASN A 227 -4.94 12.63 13.69
C ASN A 227 -4.17 12.89 12.37
N LEU A 228 -4.04 11.86 11.54
CA LEU A 228 -3.29 11.95 10.28
C LEU A 228 -3.97 12.93 9.30
N ASP A 229 -3.18 13.72 8.59
CA ASP A 229 -3.69 14.62 7.54
C ASP A 229 -4.39 13.82 6.43
N ALA A 230 -5.72 13.98 6.34
CA ALA A 230 -6.57 13.31 5.37
C ALA A 230 -6.22 13.63 3.90
N SER A 231 -5.50 14.72 3.64
CA SER A 231 -5.04 15.07 2.29
C SER A 231 -4.00 14.08 1.76
N ASN A 232 -3.20 13.46 2.65
CA ASN A 232 -2.10 12.56 2.27
C ASN A 232 -2.52 11.08 2.27
N LYS A 233 -3.44 10.73 1.37
CA LYS A 233 -4.04 9.38 1.27
C LYS A 233 -3.02 8.24 1.15
N ALA A 234 -1.96 8.44 0.35
CA ALA A 234 -0.95 7.40 0.11
C ALA A 234 -0.08 7.14 1.36
N LYS A 235 0.33 8.20 2.05
CA LYS A 235 1.04 8.10 3.34
C LYS A 235 0.16 7.38 4.37
N ASN A 236 -1.09 7.80 4.52
CA ASN A 236 -2.01 7.24 5.50
C ASN A 236 -2.30 5.76 5.23
N LEU A 237 -2.49 5.38 3.96
CA LEU A 237 -2.65 3.98 3.56
C LEU A 237 -1.42 3.15 3.92
N THR A 238 -0.21 3.70 3.72
CA THR A 238 1.04 3.00 4.04
C THR A 238 1.17 2.79 5.56
N ILE A 239 0.91 3.83 6.37
CA ILE A 239 0.93 3.74 7.83
C ILE A 239 -0.08 2.70 8.32
N TYR A 240 -1.32 2.80 7.84
CA TYR A 240 -2.39 1.87 8.17
C TYR A 240 -1.99 0.42 7.87
N ASN A 241 -1.50 0.16 6.65
CA ASN A 241 -1.12 -1.18 6.22
C ASN A 241 0.02 -1.76 7.07
N LEU A 242 0.99 -0.95 7.49
CA LEU A 242 2.06 -1.36 8.39
C LEU A 242 1.55 -1.71 9.79
N VAL A 243 0.66 -0.89 10.36
CA VAL A 243 0.07 -1.13 11.68
C VAL A 243 -0.78 -2.41 11.67
N ALA A 244 -1.64 -2.56 10.66
CA ALA A 244 -2.45 -3.78 10.49
C ALA A 244 -1.58 -5.03 10.30
N LEU A 245 -0.49 -4.93 9.52
CA LEU A 245 0.46 -6.03 9.35
C LEU A 245 1.16 -6.38 10.67
N GLN A 246 1.55 -5.41 11.49
CA GLN A 246 2.18 -5.67 12.78
C GLN A 246 1.25 -6.51 13.68
N TYR A 247 -0.04 -6.15 13.77
CA TYR A 247 -1.01 -6.94 14.51
C TYR A 247 -1.28 -8.33 13.90
N GLN A 248 -1.33 -8.44 12.56
CA GLN A 248 -1.42 -9.74 11.89
C GLN A 248 -0.23 -10.64 12.26
N LYS A 249 0.99 -10.09 12.31
CA LYS A 249 2.18 -10.84 12.69
C LYS A 249 2.15 -11.27 14.15
N ILE A 250 1.72 -10.41 15.08
CA ILE A 250 1.51 -10.79 16.50
C ILE A 250 0.59 -12.01 16.60
N ILE A 251 -0.53 -12.00 15.87
CA ILE A 251 -1.48 -13.12 15.86
C ILE A 251 -0.86 -14.38 15.22
N GLU A 252 -0.19 -14.23 14.08
CA GLU A 252 0.47 -15.33 13.36
C GLU A 252 1.51 -16.04 14.23
N PHE A 253 2.41 -15.29 14.88
CA PHE A 253 3.43 -15.84 15.77
C PHE A 253 2.81 -16.57 16.98
N ASN A 254 1.77 -16.00 17.59
CA ASN A 254 1.06 -16.65 18.69
C ASN A 254 0.38 -17.96 18.25
N ASN A 255 -0.28 -17.96 17.10
CA ASN A 255 -0.92 -19.16 16.55
C ASN A 255 0.10 -20.26 16.25
N GLN A 256 1.24 -19.91 15.62
CA GLN A 256 2.32 -20.86 15.35
C GLN A 256 2.88 -21.48 16.63
N ARG A 257 3.10 -20.67 17.68
CA ARG A 257 3.52 -21.18 19.00
C ARG A 257 2.46 -22.12 19.57
N ASN A 258 1.19 -21.72 19.57
CA ASN A 258 0.11 -22.52 20.15
C ASN A 258 -0.06 -23.86 19.43
N ASP A 259 0.02 -23.86 18.10
CA ASP A 259 -0.04 -25.09 17.29
C ASP A 259 1.15 -26.02 17.59
N LYS A 260 2.36 -25.46 17.74
CA LYS A 260 3.56 -26.23 18.10
C LYS A 260 3.42 -26.86 19.49
N LEU A 261 2.95 -26.10 20.49
CA LEU A 261 2.71 -26.63 21.84
C LEU A 261 1.61 -27.68 21.89
N LYS A 262 0.54 -27.50 21.10
CA LYS A 262 -0.53 -28.49 20.96
C LYS A 262 0.02 -29.80 20.41
N ARG A 263 0.79 -29.76 19.31
CA ARG A 263 1.42 -30.98 18.73
C ARG A 263 2.36 -31.68 19.72
N LEU A 264 3.15 -30.93 20.48
CA LEU A 264 4.01 -31.50 21.52
C LEU A 264 3.20 -32.20 22.61
N LYS A 265 2.11 -31.58 23.07
CA LYS A 265 1.20 -32.16 24.07
C LYS A 265 0.52 -33.43 23.54
N ASP A 266 0.04 -33.40 22.30
CA ASP A 266 -0.67 -34.50 21.66
C ASP A 266 0.24 -35.69 21.36
N SER A 267 1.56 -35.46 21.18
CA SER A 267 2.51 -36.55 20.96
C SER A 267 2.72 -37.44 22.20
N MET A 268 2.30 -37.02 23.40
CA MET A 268 2.43 -37.75 24.68
C MET A 268 3.85 -38.25 25.02
N THR A 269 4.90 -37.69 24.41
CA THR A 269 6.29 -38.15 24.55
C THR A 269 7.09 -37.44 25.64
N LEU A 270 6.62 -36.29 26.13
CA LEU A 270 7.40 -35.42 27.04
C LEU A 270 6.89 -35.49 28.48
N SER A 271 7.83 -35.58 29.43
CA SER A 271 7.55 -35.31 30.85
C SER A 271 7.13 -33.85 31.07
N LYS A 272 6.55 -33.55 32.25
CA LYS A 272 6.18 -32.17 32.64
C LYS A 272 7.36 -31.20 32.58
N THR A 273 8.55 -31.65 32.99
CA THR A 273 9.76 -30.82 33.00
C THR A 273 10.25 -30.53 31.59
N GLU A 274 10.25 -31.54 30.72
CA GLU A 274 10.62 -31.38 29.30
C GLU A 274 9.63 -30.48 28.56
N PHE A 275 8.32 -30.64 28.83
CA PHE A 275 7.29 -29.76 28.28
C PHE A 275 7.51 -28.29 28.69
N LYS A 276 7.80 -28.03 29.97
CA LYS A 276 8.08 -26.66 30.44
C LYS A 276 9.32 -26.06 29.76
N LYS A 277 10.37 -26.87 29.54
CA LYS A 277 11.55 -26.46 28.76
C LYS A 277 11.19 -26.13 27.31
N ALA A 278 10.40 -26.97 26.66
CA ALA A 278 9.95 -26.77 25.28
C ALA A 278 9.04 -25.53 25.15
N ASP A 279 8.17 -25.29 26.13
CA ASP A 279 7.34 -24.09 26.20
C ASP A 279 8.19 -22.82 26.29
N ASN A 280 9.13 -22.76 27.23
CA ASN A 280 10.07 -21.65 27.36
C ASN A 280 10.87 -21.40 26.07
N SER A 281 11.37 -22.47 25.44
CA SER A 281 12.10 -22.37 24.18
C SER A 281 11.24 -21.82 23.05
N THR A 282 10.00 -22.30 22.94
CA THR A 282 9.07 -21.86 21.88
C THR A 282 8.62 -20.42 22.11
N TRP A 283 8.43 -20.02 23.37
CA TRP A 283 8.16 -18.62 23.72
C TRP A 283 9.33 -17.71 23.36
N LEU A 284 10.58 -18.14 23.61
CA LEU A 284 11.76 -17.35 23.25
C LEU A 284 11.90 -17.18 21.74
N GLU A 285 11.70 -18.25 20.97
CA GLU A 285 11.69 -18.23 19.50
C GLU A 285 10.65 -17.22 18.97
N MET A 286 9.41 -17.32 19.46
CA MET A 286 8.33 -16.40 19.13
C MET A 286 8.68 -14.95 19.46
N LYS A 287 9.19 -14.70 20.68
CA LYS A 287 9.57 -13.36 21.13
C LYS A 287 10.66 -12.76 20.24
N THR A 288 11.72 -13.52 19.94
CA THR A 288 12.80 -13.04 19.06
C THR A 288 12.29 -12.75 17.65
N GLY A 289 11.35 -13.55 17.13
CA GLY A 289 10.68 -13.28 15.85
C GLY A 289 9.89 -11.97 15.87
N LEU A 290 9.09 -11.75 16.92
CA LEU A 290 8.30 -10.52 17.09
C LEU A 290 9.17 -9.28 17.27
N GLU A 291 10.28 -9.38 17.99
CA GLU A 291 11.25 -8.30 18.14
C GLU A 291 11.85 -7.88 16.79
N LYS A 292 12.28 -8.85 15.96
CA LYS A 292 12.76 -8.56 14.60
C LYS A 292 11.68 -7.87 13.77
N GLN A 293 10.44 -8.35 13.86
CA GLN A 293 9.29 -7.81 13.15
C GLN A 293 8.95 -6.37 13.61
N ARG A 294 8.96 -6.09 14.92
CA ARG A 294 8.76 -4.75 15.50
C ARG A 294 9.86 -3.78 15.09
N ASN A 295 11.11 -4.24 15.05
CA ASN A 295 12.23 -3.42 14.62
C ASN A 295 12.09 -3.02 13.15
N ALA A 296 11.74 -3.98 12.28
CA ALA A 296 11.45 -3.70 10.86
C ALA A 296 10.25 -2.74 10.70
N PHE A 297 9.18 -2.94 11.48
CA PHE A 297 8.02 -2.05 11.51
C PHE A 297 8.41 -0.61 11.88
N THR A 298 9.18 -0.43 12.95
CA THR A 298 9.62 0.89 13.43
C THR A 298 10.56 1.57 12.44
N GLN A 299 11.52 0.81 11.88
CA GLN A 299 12.43 1.31 10.85
C GLN A 299 11.69 1.73 9.57
N LYS A 300 10.64 1.01 9.18
CA LYS A 300 9.86 1.35 7.99
C LYS A 300 9.01 2.61 8.19
N LEU A 301 8.58 2.89 9.43
CA LEU A 301 7.80 4.07 9.77
C LEU A 301 8.64 5.33 10.03
N SER A 302 9.88 5.21 10.48
CA SER A 302 10.72 6.36 10.82
C SER A 302 10.98 7.37 9.68
N PRO A 303 11.05 7.01 8.38
CA PRO A 303 11.12 8.02 7.32
C PRO A 303 9.74 8.62 6.96
N ILE A 304 8.65 8.06 7.47
CA ILE A 304 7.26 8.45 7.13
C ILE A 304 6.65 9.32 8.24
N LEU A 305 6.98 9.02 9.49
CA LEU A 305 6.52 9.72 10.69
C LEU A 305 7.69 10.46 11.33
N SER A 306 7.46 11.68 11.80
CA SER A 306 8.39 12.36 12.70
C SER A 306 8.60 11.53 13.98
N ALA A 307 9.70 11.77 14.69
CA ALA A 307 9.98 11.07 15.94
C ALA A 307 8.82 11.18 16.95
N LYS A 308 8.17 12.35 17.04
CA LYS A 308 7.01 12.57 17.92
C LYS A 308 5.78 11.78 17.48
N GLU A 309 5.45 11.76 16.19
CA GLU A 309 4.34 10.96 15.66
C GLU A 309 4.57 9.46 15.84
N LEU A 310 5.81 9.00 15.65
CA LEU A 310 6.18 7.60 15.87
C LEU A 310 6.04 7.20 17.34
N GLU A 311 6.48 8.04 18.28
CA GLU A 311 6.31 7.80 19.71
C GLU A 311 4.83 7.81 20.12
N HIS A 312 4.03 8.73 19.57
CA HIS A 312 2.58 8.75 19.76
C HIS A 312 1.91 7.46 19.27
N LEU A 313 2.31 6.95 18.10
CA LEU A 313 1.84 5.67 17.58
C LEU A 313 2.20 4.50 18.50
N LYS A 314 3.44 4.41 18.98
CA LYS A 314 3.84 3.35 19.92
C LYS A 314 3.04 3.42 21.22
N ASN A 315 2.79 4.63 21.72
CA ASN A 315 1.95 4.84 22.91
C ASN A 315 0.51 4.39 22.64
N ALA A 316 -0.09 4.79 21.52
CA ALA A 316 -1.44 4.37 21.14
C ALA A 316 -1.58 2.84 21.03
N MET A 317 -0.60 2.16 20.41
CA MET A 317 -0.58 0.69 20.31
C MET A 317 -0.51 -0.03 21.66
N THR A 318 -0.09 0.68 22.72
CA THR A 318 0.12 0.16 24.07
C THR A 318 -0.80 0.81 25.10
N ASN A 319 -1.94 1.35 24.66
CA ASN A 319 -2.95 2.01 25.50
C ASN A 319 -2.39 3.15 26.35
N ASN A 320 -1.39 3.87 25.83
CA ASN A 320 -0.68 4.96 26.49
C ASN A 320 -0.03 4.56 27.83
N GLY A 321 0.28 3.28 28.04
CA GLY A 321 0.80 2.79 29.32
C GLY A 321 2.07 3.50 29.79
N LEU A 322 2.96 3.90 28.87
CA LEU A 322 4.16 4.66 29.20
C LEU A 322 3.79 6.01 29.82
N ILE A 323 2.89 6.75 29.18
CA ILE A 323 2.47 8.08 29.63
C ILE A 323 1.82 7.97 31.02
N VAL A 324 0.86 7.05 31.17
CA VAL A 324 0.13 6.84 32.42
C VAL A 324 1.07 6.48 33.58
N GLU A 325 1.97 5.51 33.37
CA GLU A 325 2.89 5.08 34.42
C GLU A 325 3.94 6.15 34.73
N TYR A 326 4.41 6.90 33.73
CA TYR A 326 5.37 7.97 33.94
C TYR A 326 4.73 9.12 34.74
N GLU A 327 3.53 9.56 34.39
CA GLU A 327 2.76 10.55 35.14
C GLU A 327 2.53 10.09 36.58
N HIS A 328 2.22 8.81 36.79
CA HIS A 328 2.09 8.25 38.12
C HIS A 328 3.39 8.36 38.93
N PHE A 329 4.56 8.04 38.36
CA PHE A 329 5.85 8.23 39.03
C PHE A 329 6.13 9.69 39.39
N ILE A 330 5.81 10.64 38.50
CA ILE A 330 5.99 12.06 38.76
C ILE A 330 5.05 12.55 39.87
N ALA A 331 3.81 12.07 39.91
CA ALA A 331 2.87 12.39 40.99
C ALA A 331 3.29 11.79 42.33
N LEU A 332 3.78 10.54 42.31
CA LEU A 332 4.24 9.82 43.49
C LEU A 332 5.51 10.44 44.07
N LEU A 333 6.45 10.86 43.21
CA LEU A 333 7.75 11.40 43.60
C LEU A 333 8.04 12.71 42.84
N PRO A 334 7.42 13.84 43.25
CA PRO A 334 7.55 15.12 42.53
C PRO A 334 8.99 15.65 42.48
N ASN A 335 9.81 15.27 43.46
CA ASN A 335 11.19 15.72 43.63
C ASN A 335 12.24 14.78 43.01
N LEU A 336 11.85 13.92 42.05
CA LEU A 336 12.81 13.11 41.29
C LEU A 336 13.83 14.01 40.56
N LYS A 337 15.11 13.63 40.62
CA LYS A 337 16.17 14.30 39.87
C LYS A 337 16.04 14.02 38.37
N ALA A 338 16.68 14.84 37.55
CA ALA A 338 16.56 14.76 36.09
C ALA A 338 17.09 13.43 35.52
N ASP A 339 18.20 12.93 36.06
CA ASP A 339 18.80 11.63 35.69
C ASP A 339 17.91 10.45 36.10
N GLU A 340 17.28 10.54 37.28
CA GLU A 340 16.32 9.53 37.75
C GLU A 340 15.04 9.51 36.90
N LYS A 341 14.48 10.68 36.58
CA LYS A 341 13.36 10.81 35.63
C LYS A 341 13.68 10.15 34.28
N LYS A 342 14.88 10.42 33.76
CA LYS A 342 15.37 9.81 32.52
C LYS A 342 15.45 8.29 32.62
N GLN A 343 15.96 7.75 33.74
CA GLN A 343 16.06 6.31 33.95
C GLN A 343 14.69 5.62 34.09
N VAL A 344 13.75 6.23 34.82
CA VAL A 344 12.36 5.75 34.92
C VAL A 344 11.71 5.73 33.54
N HIS A 345 11.82 6.83 32.78
CA HIS A 345 11.32 6.90 31.42
C HIS A 345 11.95 5.83 30.51
N ALA A 346 13.25 5.54 30.66
CA ALA A 346 13.93 4.50 29.91
C ALA A 346 13.35 3.10 30.20
N TYR A 347 13.10 2.76 31.47
CA TYR A 347 12.43 1.50 31.82
C TYR A 347 11.01 1.40 31.23
N LEU A 348 10.23 2.49 31.30
CA LEU A 348 8.87 2.49 30.75
C LEU A 348 8.87 2.46 29.21
N SER A 349 9.89 3.03 28.56
CA SER A 349 10.10 2.92 27.11
C SER A 349 10.40 1.48 26.70
N GLU A 350 11.29 0.79 27.43
CA GLU A 350 11.57 -0.64 27.21
C GLU A 350 10.30 -1.49 27.45
N ALA A 351 9.49 -1.15 28.46
CA ALA A 351 8.20 -1.78 28.72
C ALA A 351 7.25 -1.64 27.53
N ARG A 352 7.13 -0.42 27.00
CA ARG A 352 6.28 -0.10 25.84
C ARG A 352 6.70 -0.88 24.61
N ASP A 353 7.99 -0.92 24.31
CA ASP A 353 8.48 -1.61 23.12
C ASP A 353 8.20 -3.12 23.21
N ASN A 354 8.34 -3.73 24.40
CA ASN A 354 7.90 -5.12 24.62
C ASN A 354 6.38 -5.28 24.56
N ALA A 355 5.61 -4.31 25.05
CA ALA A 355 4.15 -4.32 25.03
C ALA A 355 3.56 -4.17 23.61
N MET A 356 4.32 -3.64 22.65
CA MET A 356 3.90 -3.60 21.24
C MET A 356 3.86 -4.99 20.57
N ASP A 357 4.45 -6.01 21.19
CA ASP A 357 4.49 -7.38 20.64
C ASP A 357 3.35 -8.27 21.16
N VAL A 358 2.40 -7.70 21.92
CA VAL A 358 1.27 -8.43 22.50
C VAL A 358 -0.05 -7.78 22.11
N LEU A 359 -1.14 -8.56 22.18
CA LEU A 359 -2.44 -8.13 21.64
C LEU A 359 -3.40 -7.65 22.73
N THR A 360 -3.41 -8.27 23.91
CA THR A 360 -4.43 -8.01 24.92
C THR A 360 -4.02 -6.90 25.88
N LYS A 361 -5.01 -6.14 26.38
CA LYS A 361 -4.78 -5.14 27.44
C LYS A 361 -4.12 -5.74 28.68
N ARG A 362 -4.48 -6.99 29.03
CA ARG A 362 -3.88 -7.72 30.15
C ARG A 362 -2.38 -7.91 29.96
N GLU A 363 -1.95 -8.40 28.81
CA GLU A 363 -0.52 -8.63 28.52
C GLU A 363 0.27 -7.31 28.45
N ILE A 364 -0.32 -6.27 27.85
CA ILE A 364 0.25 -4.92 27.83
C ILE A 364 0.51 -4.45 29.27
N ASN A 365 -0.49 -4.56 30.14
CA ASN A 365 -0.36 -4.16 31.54
C ASN A 365 0.67 -5.00 32.30
N GLN A 366 0.84 -6.29 31.97
CA GLN A 366 1.86 -7.14 32.59
C GLN A 366 3.28 -6.66 32.26
N TRP A 367 3.53 -6.20 31.03
CA TRP A 367 4.80 -5.59 30.66
C TRP A 367 5.07 -4.32 31.46
N PHE A 368 4.11 -3.40 31.53
CA PHE A 368 4.27 -2.18 32.33
C PHE A 368 4.46 -2.50 33.82
N ALA A 369 3.72 -3.44 34.41
CA ALA A 369 3.88 -3.84 35.80
C ALA A 369 5.28 -4.38 36.10
N LYS A 370 5.84 -5.23 35.21
CA LYS A 370 7.19 -5.78 35.36
C LYS A 370 8.25 -4.67 35.40
N PHE A 371 8.12 -3.70 34.50
CA PHE A 371 9.10 -2.62 34.36
C PHE A 371 8.92 -1.50 35.39
N ARG A 372 7.69 -1.25 35.83
CA ARG A 372 7.40 -0.46 37.03
C ARG A 372 8.11 -1.05 38.24
N GLY A 373 8.09 -2.37 38.41
CA GLY A 373 8.87 -3.04 39.46
C GLY A 373 10.38 -2.77 39.37
N ARG A 374 10.96 -2.77 38.15
CA ARG A 374 12.37 -2.40 37.93
C ARG A 374 12.65 -0.95 38.30
N ALA A 375 11.77 -0.02 37.91
CA ALA A 375 11.87 1.39 38.26
C ALA A 375 11.76 1.60 39.78
N ASN A 376 10.82 0.91 40.44
CA ASN A 376 10.67 0.93 41.89
C ASN A 376 11.94 0.47 42.61
N ASN A 377 12.51 -0.68 42.20
CA ASN A 377 13.75 -1.18 42.79
C ASN A 377 14.92 -0.20 42.60
N TYR A 378 15.02 0.41 41.41
CA TYR A 378 16.03 1.43 41.14
C TYR A 378 15.88 2.65 42.07
N LEU A 379 14.66 3.18 42.22
CA LEU A 379 14.38 4.35 43.06
C LEU A 379 14.55 4.05 44.54
N ALA A 380 14.15 2.86 45.00
CA ALA A 380 14.43 2.42 46.38
C ALA A 380 15.94 2.39 46.65
N GLY A 381 16.74 1.91 45.68
CA GLY A 381 18.21 1.96 45.75
C GLY A 381 18.80 3.38 45.75
N LYS A 382 18.04 4.39 45.32
CA LYS A 382 18.40 5.82 45.42
C LYS A 382 17.94 6.47 46.74
N GLY A 383 17.30 5.72 47.62
CA GLY A 383 16.84 6.18 48.93
C GLY A 383 15.40 6.67 48.99
N TYR A 384 14.61 6.50 47.92
CA TYR A 384 13.19 6.85 47.94
C TYR A 384 12.37 5.82 48.73
N ASN A 385 11.56 6.28 49.69
CA ASN A 385 10.59 5.43 50.38
C ASN A 385 9.26 5.41 49.62
N LEU A 386 9.12 4.45 48.71
CA LEU A 386 7.95 4.33 47.83
C LEU A 386 6.66 4.07 48.59
N ARG A 387 6.70 3.27 49.66
CA ARG A 387 5.51 2.97 50.48
C ARG A 387 4.96 4.25 51.11
N LYS A 388 5.83 5.03 51.75
CA LYS A 388 5.46 6.31 52.34
C LYS A 388 4.93 7.28 51.29
N ALA A 389 5.58 7.35 50.12
CA ALA A 389 5.12 8.17 49.01
C ALA A 389 3.72 7.77 48.51
N THR A 390 3.43 6.46 48.47
CA THR A 390 2.09 5.96 48.12
C THR A 390 1.06 6.39 49.15
N GLU A 391 1.32 6.16 50.44
CA GLU A 391 0.43 6.55 51.55
C GLU A 391 0.14 8.07 51.51
N GLU A 392 1.16 8.91 51.27
CA GLU A 392 1.00 10.37 51.13
C GLU A 392 0.17 10.77 49.91
N LEU A 393 0.31 10.07 48.78
CA LEU A 393 -0.44 10.34 47.56
C LEU A 393 -1.92 9.92 47.71
N GLU A 394 -2.20 8.79 48.35
CA GLU A 394 -3.56 8.33 48.63
C GLU A 394 -4.29 9.30 49.56
N LEU A 395 -3.62 9.78 50.61
CA LEU A 395 -4.15 10.82 51.50
C LEU A 395 -4.51 12.12 50.76
N LYS A 396 -3.69 12.52 49.78
CA LYS A 396 -3.93 13.73 48.97
C LYS A 396 -5.05 13.55 47.94
N THR A 397 -5.26 12.34 47.43
CA THR A 397 -6.19 12.07 46.32
C THR A 397 -7.53 11.48 46.77
N GLY A 398 -7.65 11.06 48.03
CA GLY A 398 -8.88 10.50 48.60
C GLY A 398 -9.30 9.17 47.99
N LYS A 399 -8.39 8.46 47.32
CA LYS A 399 -8.65 7.16 46.67
C LYS A 399 -7.57 6.16 47.09
N PRO A 400 -7.93 5.02 47.72
CA PRO A 400 -7.02 3.89 47.83
C PRO A 400 -6.78 3.28 46.43
N GLN A 401 -5.54 2.91 46.13
CA GLN A 401 -5.18 2.30 44.84
C GLN A 401 -5.65 0.85 44.66
#